data_AF-A0A957C672-F1
#
_entry.id   AF-A0A957C672-F1
#
_cell.length_a   1.000
_cell.length_b   1.000
_cell.length_c   1.000
_cell.angle_alpha   90.00
_cell.angle_beta   90.00
_cell.angle_gamma   90.00
#
_symmetry.space_group_name_H-M   'P 1'
#
loop_
_entity.id
_entity.type
_entity.pdbx_description
1 polymer ?
#
loop_
_entity_poly.entity_id
_entity_poly.type
_entity_poly.pdbx_seq_one_letter_code
_entity_poly.pdbx_strand_id
1 'polypeptide(L)'
;MADLLTELGLSEDIIAAVTIYGVIILAAFWLALVLWAYRDMRARSRDFFAQIGMALLVAVLTVPGVIIYLLLRPRETLSEAYERSLEEEALLQEIE
;
A
#
# COMPACT_ATOMS: atom_id res chain seq x y z
N MET A 1 11.55 0.37 -30.88
CA MET A 1 12.36 0.42 -29.65
C MET A 1 13.41 -0.67 -29.65
N ALA A 2 13.06 -1.95 -29.89
CA ALA A 2 14.03 -3.04 -30.03
C ALA A 2 15.08 -2.74 -31.13
N ASP A 3 14.65 -2.26 -32.31
CA ASP A 3 15.57 -1.89 -33.40
C ASP A 3 16.61 -0.83 -33.02
N LEU A 4 16.22 0.20 -32.24
CA LEU A 4 17.14 1.23 -31.76
C LEU A 4 18.19 0.70 -30.78
N LEU A 5 17.86 -0.33 -29.99
CA LEU A 5 18.79 -0.92 -29.02
C LEU A 5 19.76 -1.90 -29.68
N THR A 6 19.29 -2.61 -30.72
CA THR A 6 20.15 -3.46 -31.55
C THR A 6 21.12 -2.60 -32.38
N GLU A 7 20.69 -1.42 -32.86
CA GLU A 7 21.58 -0.43 -33.50
C GLU A 7 22.66 0.14 -32.56
N LEU A 8 22.39 0.18 -31.26
CA LEU A 8 23.37 0.54 -30.21
C LEU A 8 24.33 -0.60 -29.86
N GLY A 9 24.24 -1.74 -30.56
CA GLY A 9 25.13 -2.89 -30.39
C GLY A 9 24.81 -3.80 -29.21
N LEU A 10 23.61 -3.68 -28.60
CA LEU A 10 23.16 -4.60 -27.56
C LEU A 10 22.63 -5.89 -28.19
N SER A 11 23.05 -7.05 -27.67
CA SER A 11 22.51 -8.33 -28.13
C SER A 11 21.07 -8.53 -27.65
N GLU A 12 20.27 -9.24 -28.45
CA GLU A 12 18.88 -9.57 -28.12
C GLU A 12 18.77 -10.30 -26.77
N ASP A 13 19.75 -11.16 -26.45
CA ASP A 13 19.83 -11.86 -25.16
C ASP A 13 19.97 -10.91 -23.97
N ILE A 14 20.80 -9.86 -24.09
CA ILE A 14 20.97 -8.85 -23.04
C ILE A 14 19.68 -8.03 -22.88
N ILE A 15 19.05 -7.66 -24.00
CA ILE A 15 17.78 -6.92 -23.98
C ILE A 15 16.70 -7.74 -23.28
N ALA A 16 16.58 -9.03 -23.62
CA ALA A 16 15.64 -9.94 -22.98
C ALA A 16 15.91 -10.08 -21.48
N ALA A 17 17.17 -10.27 -21.08
CA ALA A 17 17.56 -10.38 -19.68
C ALA A 17 17.21 -9.12 -18.87
N VAL A 18 17.56 -7.94 -19.38
CA VAL A 18 17.26 -6.65 -18.72
C VAL A 18 15.75 -6.42 -18.63
N THR A 19 15.00 -6.74 -19.69
CA THR A 19 13.54 -6.60 -19.70
C THR A 19 12.89 -7.50 -18.66
N ILE A 20 13.26 -8.78 -18.60
CA ILE A 20 12.74 -9.73 -17.62
C ILE A 20 13.07 -9.26 -16.20
N TYR A 21 14.30 -8.84 -15.96
CA TYR A 21 14.73 -8.33 -14.67
C TYR A 21 13.94 -7.08 -14.24
N GLY A 22 13.74 -6.14 -15.15
CA GLY A 22 12.94 -4.93 -14.92
C GLY A 22 11.49 -5.26 -14.56
N VAL A 23 10.87 -6.20 -15.28
CA VAL A 23 9.51 -6.66 -14.99
C VAL A 23 9.42 -7.31 -13.61
N ILE A 24 10.40 -8.13 -13.22
CA ILE A 24 10.43 -8.76 -11.90
C ILE A 24 10.51 -7.70 -10.79
N ILE A 25 11.39 -6.70 -10.92
CA ILE A 25 11.50 -5.62 -9.93
C ILE A 25 10.19 -4.84 -9.83
N LEU A 26 9.61 -4.46 -10.96
CA LEU A 26 8.35 -3.72 -10.99
C LEU A 26 7.21 -4.51 -10.37
N ALA A 27 7.12 -5.81 -10.66
CA ALA A 27 6.12 -6.70 -10.06
C ALA A 27 6.32 -6.85 -8.55
N ALA A 28 7.57 -7.02 -8.09
CA ALA A 28 7.89 -7.10 -6.67
C ALA A 28 7.55 -5.79 -5.94
N PHE A 29 7.88 -4.64 -6.53
CA PHE A 29 7.53 -3.33 -5.99
C PHE A 29 6.02 -3.10 -5.92
N TRP A 30 5.29 -3.46 -6.99
CA TRP A 30 3.83 -3.39 -7.02
C TRP A 30 3.20 -4.27 -5.93
N LEU A 31 3.65 -5.53 -5.79
CA LEU A 31 3.19 -6.42 -4.72
C LEU A 31 3.50 -5.86 -3.33
N ALA A 32 4.69 -5.28 -3.15
CA ALA A 32 5.06 -4.65 -1.89
C ALA A 32 4.13 -3.48 -1.53
N LEU A 33 3.73 -2.65 -2.51
CA LEU A 33 2.76 -1.56 -2.29
C LEU A 33 1.38 -2.09 -1.88
N VAL A 34 0.88 -3.13 -2.55
CA VAL A 34 -0.41 -3.75 -2.22
C VAL A 34 -0.38 -4.35 -0.81
N LEU A 35 0.66 -5.11 -0.47
CA LEU A 35 0.83 -5.69 0.86
C LEU A 35 1.00 -4.62 1.94
N TRP A 36 1.71 -3.54 1.64
CA TRP A 36 1.86 -2.40 2.54
C TRP A 36 0.50 -1.75 2.83
N ALA A 37 -0.30 -1.47 1.79
CA ALA A 37 -1.62 -0.87 1.95
C ALA A 37 -2.55 -1.74 2.81
N TYR A 38 -2.53 -3.07 2.60
CA TYR A 38 -3.29 -4.01 3.43
C TYR A 38 -2.82 -3.99 4.90
N ARG A 39 -1.51 -4.04 5.15
CA ARG A 39 -0.95 -4.04 6.51
C ARG A 39 -1.22 -2.73 7.24
N ASP A 40 -1.11 -1.59 6.58
CA ASP A 40 -1.37 -0.29 7.18
C ASP A 40 -2.86 -0.11 7.50
N MET A 41 -3.76 -0.56 6.63
CA MET A 41 -5.22 -0.51 6.90
C MET A 41 -5.62 -1.45 8.04
N ARG A 42 -4.98 -2.63 8.17
CA ARG A 42 -5.22 -3.57 9.27
C ARG A 42 -4.84 -3.01 10.64
N ALA A 43 -3.84 -2.14 10.70
CA ALA A 43 -3.46 -1.44 11.93
C ALA A 43 -4.45 -0.33 12.31
N ARG A 44 -5.23 0.17 11.34
CA ARG A 44 -6.09 1.35 11.48
C ARG A 44 -7.58 1.04 11.61
N SER A 45 -8.04 -0.10 11.07
CA SER A 45 -9.45 -0.49 11.12
C SER A 45 -9.61 -1.99 11.33
N ARG A 46 -10.61 -2.39 12.12
CA ARG A 46 -11.02 -3.79 12.32
C ARG A 46 -11.92 -4.31 11.20
N ASP A 47 -12.42 -3.42 10.33
CA ASP A 47 -13.30 -3.82 9.23
C ASP A 47 -12.51 -4.48 8.10
N PHE A 48 -12.78 -5.77 7.90
CA PHE A 48 -12.15 -6.60 6.87
C PHE A 48 -12.49 -6.13 5.44
N PHE A 49 -13.70 -5.60 5.21
CA PHE A 49 -14.09 -5.09 3.89
C PHE A 49 -13.31 -3.82 3.54
N ALA A 50 -13.11 -2.93 4.52
CA ALA A 50 -12.29 -1.73 4.33
C ALA A 50 -10.82 -2.08 4.05
N GLN A 51 -10.26 -3.09 4.73
CA GLN A 51 -8.90 -3.57 4.50
C GLN A 51 -8.69 -4.09 3.07
N ILE A 52 -9.58 -4.99 2.61
CA ILE A 52 -9.48 -5.57 1.28
C ILE A 52 -9.81 -4.55 0.19
N GLY A 53 -10.82 -3.70 0.42
CA GLY A 53 -11.22 -2.65 -0.54
C GLY A 53 -10.08 -1.69 -0.85
N MET A 54 -9.34 -1.23 0.18
CA MET A 54 -8.19 -0.35 -0.02
C MET A 54 -6.99 -1.06 -0.66
N ALA A 55 -6.72 -2.31 -0.29
CA ALA A 55 -5.67 -3.09 -0.93
C ALA A 55 -5.98 -3.33 -2.43
N LEU A 56 -7.22 -3.65 -2.77
CA LEU A 56 -7.70 -3.77 -4.16
C LEU A 56 -7.60 -2.43 -4.91
N LEU A 57 -7.96 -1.33 -4.26
CA LEU A 57 -7.86 0.01 -4.85
C LEU A 57 -6.42 0.35 -5.21
N VAL A 58 -5.46 0.08 -4.32
CA VAL A 58 -4.02 0.26 -4.59
C VAL A 58 -3.52 -0.72 -5.66
N ALA A 59 -4.03 -1.96 -5.68
CA ALA A 59 -3.65 -2.95 -6.68
C ALA A 59 -4.10 -2.55 -8.10
N VAL A 60 -5.35 -2.11 -8.25
CA VAL A 60 -5.96 -1.76 -9.55
C VAL A 60 -5.48 -0.41 -10.05
N LEU A 61 -5.51 0.61 -9.19
CA LEU A 61 -5.14 1.97 -9.59
C LEU A 61 -3.64 2.25 -9.46
N THR A 62 -2.82 1.38 -8.85
CA THR A 62 -1.37 1.58 -8.66
C THR A 62 -1.04 2.94 -8.03
N VAL A 63 -0.38 3.83 -8.77
CA VAL A 63 0.06 5.16 -8.29
C VAL A 63 -1.12 6.04 -7.86
N PRO A 64 -2.15 6.31 -8.71
CA PRO A 64 -3.33 7.03 -8.24
C PRO A 64 -4.08 6.30 -7.11
N GLY A 65 -4.00 4.96 -7.06
CA GLY A 65 -4.57 4.18 -5.97
C GLY A 65 -3.93 4.48 -4.62
N VAL A 66 -2.59 4.58 -4.59
CA VAL A 66 -1.83 4.98 -3.39
C VAL A 66 -2.19 6.41 -2.97
N ILE A 67 -2.38 7.34 -3.91
CA ILE A 67 -2.75 8.72 -3.57
C ILE A 67 -4.13 8.78 -2.92
N ILE A 68 -5.12 8.11 -3.52
CA ILE A 68 -6.48 8.03 -2.97
C ILE A 68 -6.46 7.35 -1.59
N TYR A 69 -5.68 6.28 -1.44
CA TYR A 69 -5.49 5.61 -0.17
C TYR A 69 -5.00 6.57 0.93
N LEU A 70 -3.95 7.36 0.64
CA LEU A 70 -3.42 8.32 1.58
C LEU A 70 -4.43 9.41 1.98
N LEU A 71 -5.36 9.77 1.08
CA LEU A 71 -6.43 10.73 1.36
C LEU A 71 -7.57 10.14 2.21
N LEU A 72 -7.96 8.88 1.96
CA LEU A 72 -9.02 8.20 2.73
C LEU A 72 -8.53 7.59 4.04
N ARG A 73 -7.22 7.52 4.25
CA ARG A 73 -6.58 6.92 5.42
C ARG A 73 -7.17 7.50 6.72
N PRO A 74 -7.80 6.68 7.58
CA PRO A 74 -8.35 7.14 8.85
C PRO A 74 -7.27 7.82 9.70
N ARG A 75 -7.62 8.97 10.31
CA ARG A 75 -6.68 9.78 11.10
C ARG A 75 -6.37 9.14 12.45
N GLU A 76 -7.32 8.42 13.02
CA GLU A 76 -7.19 7.77 14.32
C GLU A 76 -6.99 6.26 14.17
N THR A 77 -6.08 5.74 14.95
CA THR A 77 -5.82 4.31 15.08
C THR A 77 -6.73 3.71 16.15
N LEU A 78 -6.97 2.40 16.08
CA LEU A 78 -7.81 1.70 17.07
C LEU A 78 -7.29 1.82 18.51
N SER A 79 -5.97 1.96 18.68
CA SER A 79 -5.36 2.17 19.99
C SER A 79 -5.69 3.55 20.55
N GLU A 80 -5.62 4.60 19.73
CA GLU A 80 -5.95 5.96 20.15
C GLU A 80 -7.44 6.12 20.51
N ALA A 81 -8.33 5.40 19.79
CA ALA A 81 -9.75 5.36 20.14
C ALA A 81 -10.00 4.65 21.48
N TYR A 82 -9.24 3.58 21.76
CA TYR A 82 -9.35 2.84 23.02
C TYR A 82 -8.79 3.62 24.21
N GLU A 83 -7.64 4.28 24.05
CA GLU A 83 -7.06 5.15 25.08
C GLU A 83 -8.02 6.28 25.46
N ARG A 84 -8.65 6.92 24.47
CA ARG A 84 -9.64 7.98 24.74
C ARG A 84 -10.86 7.46 25.52
N SER A 85 -11.36 6.27 25.19
CA SER A 85 -12.45 5.67 25.98
C SER A 85 -12.04 5.37 27.42
N LEU A 86 -10.78 4.97 27.65
CA LEU A 86 -10.26 4.70 28.99
C LEU A 86 -10.08 5.99 29.80
N GLU A 87 -9.61 7.06 29.14
CA GLU A 87 -9.52 8.39 29.76
C GLU A 87 -10.91 8.93 30.12
N GLU A 88 -11.90 8.76 29.24
CA GLU A 88 -13.29 9.13 29.52
C GLU A 88 -13.86 8.35 30.72
N GLU A 89 -13.59 7.04 30.82
CA GLU A 89 -14.00 6.22 31.98
C GLU A 89 -13.30 6.66 33.28
N ALA A 90 -12.00 6.94 33.25
CA ALA A 90 -11.26 7.40 34.42
C ALA A 90 -11.74 8.77 34.93
N LEU A 91 -12.03 9.70 34.01
CA LEU A 91 -12.57 11.01 34.35
C LEU A 91 -13.98 10.92 34.95
N LEU A 92 -14.82 10.02 34.46
CA LEU A 92 -16.15 9.78 35.04
C LEU A 92 -16.03 9.22 36.47
N GLN A 93 -15.07 8.33 36.71
CA GLN A 93 -14.83 7.75 38.04
C GLN A 93 -14.28 8.75 39.06
N GLU A 94 -13.61 9.83 38.64
CA GLU A 94 -13.18 10.92 39.54
C GLU A 94 -14.33 11.84 39.98
N ILE A 95 -15.43 11.88 39.21
CA ILE A 95 -16.59 12.76 39.48
C ILE A 95 -17.61 12.08 40.43
N GLU A 96 -17.62 10.74 40.47
CA GLU A 96 -18.50 9.92 41.33
C GLU A 96 -17.94 9.75 42.76
#